data_AF-A0A0N0S2Q5-F1
#
_entry.id   AF-A0A0N0S2Q5-F1
#
_cell.length_a   1.000
_cell.length_b   1.000
_cell.length_c   1.000
_cell.angle_alpha   90.00
_cell.angle_beta   90.00
_cell.angle_gamma   90.00
#
_symmetry.space_group_name_H-M   'P 1'
#
loop_
_entity.id
_entity.type
_entity.pdbx_description
1 polymer ?
#
loop_
_entity_poly.entity_id
_entity_poly.type
_entity_poly.pdbx_seq_one_letter_code
_entity_poly.pdbx_strand_id
1 'polypeptide(L)'
;MYEDKTLKRLVIQDDALEVHFIEMNTFLEQWHRGVLKPLDGILARWLLLLGMVDARKKKVYEKIYRDLEELAVKDEHLLQAFNVWKELSLSQEDVIAYQSRLKYILDEEAKLEDVKHMAEQQGIEKGKIEGKIEEKEKTANKLLANGMDIDFICKITGLSVERIEEIKERLIQSRED
;
A
#
# COMPACT_ATOMS: atom_id res chain seq x y z
N MET A 1 39.72 26.54 -13.00
CA MET A 1 39.87 27.02 -14.39
C MET A 1 39.49 25.87 -15.30
N TYR A 2 38.35 25.98 -15.99
CA TYR A 2 38.06 25.15 -17.15
C TYR A 2 37.54 26.11 -18.21
N GLU A 3 38.45 26.56 -19.07
CA GLU A 3 38.12 27.37 -20.24
C GLU A 3 37.92 26.41 -21.41
N ASP A 4 36.68 26.31 -21.87
CA ASP A 4 36.38 25.73 -23.18
C ASP A 4 36.88 26.70 -24.27
N LYS A 5 37.56 26.18 -25.29
CA LYS A 5 38.29 26.95 -26.32
C LYS A 5 37.38 27.64 -27.35
N THR A 6 36.08 27.64 -27.11
CA THR A 6 35.13 28.43 -27.89
C THR A 6 34.71 29.63 -27.06
N LEU A 7 35.14 30.83 -27.49
CA LEU A 7 34.73 32.16 -26.97
C LEU A 7 33.24 32.46 -27.19
N LYS A 8 32.36 31.45 -27.10
CA LYS A 8 30.93 31.63 -27.04
C LYS A 8 30.57 31.70 -25.57
N ARG A 9 30.10 32.88 -25.17
CA ARG A 9 29.44 33.09 -23.89
C ARG A 9 28.34 32.03 -23.78
N LEU A 10 28.48 31.10 -22.84
CA LEU A 10 27.35 30.28 -22.40
C LEU A 10 26.23 31.26 -22.08
N VAL A 11 25.07 31.08 -22.71
CA VAL A 11 23.88 31.87 -22.39
C VAL A 11 23.64 31.61 -20.91
N ILE A 12 23.89 32.63 -20.08
CA ILE A 12 23.55 32.63 -18.67
C ILE A 12 22.02 32.57 -18.66
N GLN A 13 21.46 31.36 -18.59
CA GLN A 13 20.11 31.20 -18.10
C GLN A 13 20.19 31.64 -16.65
N ASP A 14 19.58 32.79 -16.35
CA ASP A 14 19.56 33.49 -15.07
C ASP A 14 19.92 32.61 -13.86
N ASP A 15 21.18 32.69 -13.41
CA ASP A 15 21.62 32.21 -12.08
C ASP A 15 21.06 33.17 -11.00
N ALA A 16 19.75 33.34 -10.96
CA ALA A 16 19.07 34.12 -9.94
C ALA A 16 18.87 33.25 -8.69
N LEU A 17 19.34 33.74 -7.53
CA LEU A 17 19.06 33.10 -6.25
C LEU A 17 17.56 33.21 -5.94
N GLU A 18 16.83 32.10 -6.03
CA GLU A 18 15.46 32.01 -5.53
C GLU A 18 15.46 31.72 -4.03
N VAL A 19 14.88 32.62 -3.24
CA VAL A 19 14.77 32.48 -1.79
C VAL A 19 13.31 32.23 -1.42
N HIS A 20 13.03 31.06 -0.87
CA HIS A 20 11.73 30.76 -0.29
C HIS A 20 11.73 30.99 1.22
N PHE A 21 10.72 31.70 1.70
CA PHE A 21 10.53 31.97 3.13
C PHE A 21 9.33 31.18 3.66
N ILE A 22 9.53 30.49 4.79
CA ILE A 22 8.49 29.68 5.43
C ILE A 22 8.41 30.05 6.92
N GLU A 23 7.24 30.48 7.36
CA GLU A 23 6.97 30.76 8.77
C GLU A 23 6.59 29.48 9.52
N MET A 24 7.51 28.98 10.34
CA MET A 24 7.31 27.72 11.08
C MET A 24 6.10 27.74 12.02
N ASN A 25 5.83 28.86 12.71
CA ASN A 25 4.68 28.94 13.61
C ASN A 25 3.36 28.82 12.82
N THR A 26 3.25 29.58 11.73
CA THR A 26 2.09 29.59 10.83
C THR A 26 1.86 28.20 10.22
N PHE A 27 2.93 27.52 9.81
CA PHE A 27 2.89 26.14 9.33
C PHE A 27 2.34 25.16 10.39
N LEU A 28 2.87 25.20 11.62
CA LEU A 28 2.44 24.31 12.70
C LEU A 28 0.99 24.56 13.14
N GLU A 29 0.53 25.81 13.08
CA GLU A 29 -0.88 26.17 13.33
C GLU A 29 -1.81 25.59 12.25
N GLN A 30 -1.44 25.73 10.98
CA GLN A 30 -2.22 25.16 9.87
C GLN A 30 -2.27 23.64 9.93
N TRP A 31 -1.18 22.98 10.34
CA TRP A 31 -1.17 21.54 10.62
C TRP A 31 -2.09 21.18 11.79
N HIS A 32 -2.05 21.92 12.91
CA HIS A 32 -2.94 21.69 14.05
C HIS A 32 -4.42 21.83 13.69
N ARG A 33 -4.74 22.78 12.81
CA ARG A 33 -6.10 23.00 12.29
C ARG A 33 -6.53 21.97 11.25
N GLY A 34 -5.66 21.03 10.86
CA GLY A 34 -5.93 20.03 9.83
C GLY A 34 -6.03 20.59 8.42
N VAL A 35 -5.62 21.84 8.21
CA VAL A 35 -5.61 22.51 6.89
C VAL A 35 -4.48 21.94 6.04
N LEU A 36 -3.33 21.71 6.66
CA LEU A 36 -2.23 20.99 6.03
C LEU A 36 -2.37 19.51 6.34
N LYS A 37 -2.49 18.70 5.29
CA LYS A 37 -2.29 17.26 5.44
C LYS A 37 -0.78 17.02 5.54
N PRO A 38 -0.28 16.42 6.64
CA PRO A 38 1.14 16.05 6.76
C PRO A 38 1.64 15.12 5.63
N LEU A 39 0.71 14.57 4.85
CA LEU A 39 0.87 13.47 3.90
C LEU A 39 1.11 13.93 2.44
N ASP A 40 0.80 15.19 2.11
CA ASP A 40 0.64 15.60 0.69
C ASP A 40 1.97 16.01 0.01
N GLY A 41 3.09 16.17 0.75
CA GLY A 41 4.36 16.55 0.14
C GLY A 41 5.60 16.28 0.98
N ILE A 42 6.71 15.91 0.30
CA ILE A 42 8.02 15.63 0.89
C ILE A 42 8.49 16.79 1.78
N LEU A 43 8.33 18.04 1.30
CA LEU A 43 8.70 19.24 2.05
C LEU A 43 7.96 19.35 3.39
N ALA A 44 6.67 19.02 3.44
CA ALA A 44 5.90 19.08 4.68
C ALA A 44 6.41 18.09 5.73
N ARG A 45 6.85 16.89 5.31
CA ARG A 45 7.45 15.89 6.21
C ARG A 45 8.73 16.42 6.85
N TRP A 46 9.61 17.02 6.05
CA TRP A 46 10.84 17.64 6.53
C TRP A 46 10.59 18.84 7.44
N LEU A 47 9.62 19.70 7.10
CA LEU A 47 9.22 20.82 7.95
C LEU A 47 8.63 20.35 9.29
N LEU A 48 7.86 19.27 9.31
CA LEU A 48 7.36 18.68 10.55
C LEU A 48 8.50 18.10 11.40
N LEU A 49 9.47 17.40 10.78
CA LEU A 49 10.64 16.88 11.48
C LEU A 49 11.42 18.01 12.17
N LEU A 50 11.62 19.14 11.48
CA LEU A 50 12.31 20.29 12.04
C LEU A 50 11.43 21.06 13.05
N GLY A 51 10.13 21.13 12.80
CA GLY A 51 9.15 21.87 13.61
C GLY A 51 8.65 21.14 14.85
N MET A 52 8.89 19.82 14.97
CA MET A 52 8.44 19.04 16.13
C MET A 52 9.17 19.42 17.41
N VAL A 53 10.30 20.11 17.32
CA VAL A 53 11.09 20.58 18.47
C VAL A 53 11.09 22.10 18.50
N ASP A 54 10.54 22.68 19.55
CA ASP A 54 10.71 24.10 19.84
C ASP A 54 11.80 24.24 20.91
N ALA A 55 13.03 24.49 20.46
CA ALA A 55 14.18 24.67 21.35
C ALA A 55 13.99 25.86 22.31
N ARG A 56 13.27 26.90 21.89
CA ARG A 56 12.98 28.09 22.74
C ARG A 56 12.07 27.73 23.90
N LYS A 57 11.12 26.82 23.65
CA LYS A 57 10.15 26.35 24.65
C LYS A 57 10.57 25.04 25.32
N LYS A 58 11.72 24.47 24.92
CA LYS A 58 12.19 23.13 25.31
C LYS A 58 11.08 22.08 25.21
N LYS A 59 10.27 22.16 24.14
CA LYS A 59 9.08 21.35 23.96
C LYS A 59 9.21 20.51 22.71
N VAL A 60 8.95 19.21 22.86
CA VAL A 60 8.69 18.31 21.74
C VAL A 60 7.19 18.17 21.57
N TYR A 61 6.69 18.39 20.36
CA TYR A 61 5.30 18.19 20.02
C TYR A 61 5.02 16.70 19.80
N GLU A 62 4.59 16.02 20.85
CA GLU A 62 4.38 14.57 20.86
C GLU A 62 3.45 14.07 19.74
N LYS A 63 2.41 14.84 19.40
CA LYS A 63 1.51 14.48 18.29
C LYS A 63 2.25 14.46 16.95
N ILE A 64 3.10 15.46 16.67
CA ILE A 64 3.90 15.50 15.43
C ILE A 64 4.89 14.32 15.43
N TYR A 65 5.50 14.04 16.58
CA TYR A 65 6.42 12.92 16.75
C TYR A 65 5.77 11.56 16.45
N ARG A 66 4.55 11.33 16.93
CA ARG A 66 3.77 10.12 16.64
C ARG A 66 3.42 10.01 15.17
N ASP A 67 2.87 11.08 14.60
CA ASP A 67 2.46 11.09 13.19
C ASP A 67 3.67 10.89 12.26
N LEU A 68 4.85 11.43 12.60
CA LEU A 68 6.08 11.20 11.83
C LEU A 68 6.65 9.79 11.99
N GLU A 69 6.53 9.17 13.17
CA GLU A 69 7.01 7.80 13.37
C GLU A 69 6.20 6.81 12.52
N GLU A 70 4.87 6.94 12.49
CA GLU A 70 4.01 6.12 11.64
C GLU A 70 4.37 6.30 10.15
N LEU A 71 4.80 7.49 9.76
CA LEU A 71 5.22 7.77 8.37
C LEU A 71 6.62 7.28 8.04
N ALA A 72 7.54 7.33 8.99
CA ALA A 72 8.90 6.87 8.81
C ALA A 72 8.94 5.39 8.39
N VAL A 73 8.01 4.57 8.89
CA VAL A 73 7.88 3.17 8.46
C VAL A 73 7.71 3.04 6.94
N LYS A 74 7.03 4.01 6.30
CA LYS A 74 6.73 3.99 4.85
C LYS A 74 7.76 4.72 4.00
N ASP A 75 8.70 5.44 4.62
CA ASP A 75 9.69 6.28 3.94
C ASP A 75 11.07 6.09 4.58
N GLU A 76 11.92 5.33 3.91
CA GLU A 76 13.25 4.97 4.39
C GLU A 76 14.13 6.20 4.70
N HIS A 77 14.05 7.25 3.88
CA HIS A 77 14.88 8.45 4.08
C HIS A 77 14.42 9.23 5.31
N LEU A 78 13.10 9.33 5.51
CA LEU A 78 12.53 9.94 6.69
C LEU A 78 12.90 9.15 7.95
N LEU A 79 12.85 7.82 7.89
CA LEU A 79 13.25 6.94 8.99
C LEU A 79 14.69 7.11 9.38
N GLN A 80 15.61 7.16 8.42
CA GLN A 80 17.02 7.39 8.68
C GLN A 80 17.25 8.74 9.36
N ALA A 81 16.64 9.82 8.85
CA ALA A 81 16.77 11.14 9.45
C ALA A 81 16.17 11.21 10.87
N PHE A 82 15.04 10.55 11.09
CA PHE A 82 14.40 10.46 12.40
C PHE A 82 15.29 9.72 13.41
N ASN A 83 15.93 8.62 12.99
CA ASN A 83 16.88 7.87 13.80
C ASN A 83 18.13 8.69 14.16
N VAL A 84 18.70 9.42 13.21
CA VAL A 84 19.86 10.31 13.47
C VAL A 84 19.47 11.41 14.45
N TRP A 85 18.32 12.07 14.24
CA TRP A 85 17.84 13.10 15.17
C TRP A 85 17.67 12.54 16.58
N LYS A 86 17.14 11.33 16.69
CA LYS A 86 16.91 10.61 17.95
C LYS A 86 18.22 10.29 18.67
N GLU A 87 19.22 9.75 17.96
CA GLU A 87 20.54 9.46 18.52
C GLU A 87 21.22 10.72 19.09
N LEU A 88 20.98 11.87 18.45
CA LEU A 88 21.54 13.15 18.88
C LEU A 88 20.77 13.81 20.04
N SER A 89 19.53 13.41 20.32
CA SER A 89 18.60 14.15 21.20
C SER A 89 18.19 13.43 22.48
N LEU A 90 18.37 12.11 22.59
CA LEU A 90 17.76 11.30 23.64
C LEU A 90 18.74 10.50 24.50
N SER A 91 18.31 10.15 25.71
CA SER A 91 19.05 9.25 26.61
C SER A 91 18.89 7.78 26.19
N GLN A 92 19.71 6.89 26.74
CA GLN A 92 19.68 5.46 26.39
C GLN A 92 18.31 4.79 26.69
N GLU A 93 17.60 5.23 27.72
CA GLU A 93 16.27 4.70 28.07
C GLU A 93 15.20 5.12 27.06
N ASP A 94 15.20 6.39 26.65
CA ASP A 94 14.29 6.91 25.64
C ASP A 94 14.49 6.22 24.28
N VAL A 95 15.75 5.84 23.98
CA VAL A 95 16.10 5.11 22.76
C VAL A 95 15.42 3.74 22.71
N ILE A 96 15.37 3.02 23.83
CA ILE A 96 14.78 1.68 23.96
C ILE A 96 13.26 1.75 23.89
N ALA A 97 12.64 2.72 24.58
CA ALA A 97 11.20 2.91 24.57
C ALA A 97 10.70 3.18 23.14
N TYR A 98 11.41 4.04 22.40
CA TYR A 98 11.11 4.30 21.00
C TYR A 98 11.27 3.05 20.11
N GLN A 99 12.40 2.33 20.19
CA GLN A 99 12.61 1.15 19.36
C GLN A 99 11.53 0.09 19.58
N SER A 100 11.09 -0.07 20.83
CA SER A 100 10.00 -0.97 21.17
C SER A 100 8.68 -0.54 20.51
N ARG A 101 8.38 0.77 20.49
CA ARG A 101 7.19 1.32 19.85
C ARG A 101 7.24 1.18 18.33
N LEU A 102 8.37 1.54 17.71
CA LEU A 102 8.55 1.40 16.27
C LEU A 102 8.43 -0.06 15.83
N LYS A 103 9.02 -0.99 16.59
CA LYS A 103 8.87 -2.43 16.34
C LYS A 103 7.40 -2.86 16.38
N TYR A 104 6.64 -2.40 17.36
CA TYR A 104 5.21 -2.71 17.44
C TYR A 104 4.44 -2.24 16.20
N ILE A 105 4.72 -1.05 15.68
CA ILE A 105 4.08 -0.53 14.46
C ILE A 105 4.43 -1.41 13.25
N LEU A 106 5.71 -1.76 13.09
CA LEU A 106 6.19 -2.64 12.02
C LEU A 106 5.54 -4.03 12.08
N ASP A 107 5.44 -4.62 13.29
CA ASP A 107 4.82 -5.93 13.49
C ASP A 107 3.32 -5.90 13.15
N GLU A 108 2.60 -4.82 13.47
CA GLU A 108 1.19 -4.66 13.10
C GLU A 108 0.99 -4.46 11.59
N GLU A 109 1.85 -3.69 10.92
CA GLU A 109 1.80 -3.54 9.46
C GLU A 109 2.09 -4.87 8.74
N ALA A 110 3.10 -5.62 9.19
CA ALA A 110 3.44 -6.93 8.63
C ALA A 110 2.28 -7.93 8.76
N LYS A 111 1.60 -7.98 9.91
CA LYS A 111 0.41 -8.83 10.08
C LYS A 111 -0.69 -8.50 9.07
N LEU A 112 -0.94 -7.21 8.83
CA LEU A 112 -1.96 -6.79 7.88
C LEU A 112 -1.62 -7.22 6.45
N GLU A 113 -0.35 -7.12 6.08
CA GLU A 113 0.16 -7.54 4.78
C GLU A 113 0.05 -9.07 4.60
N ASP A 114 0.44 -9.84 5.61
CA ASP A 114 0.30 -11.29 5.62
C ASP A 114 -1.16 -11.73 5.43
N VAL A 115 -2.10 -11.10 6.15
CA VAL A 115 -3.53 -11.39 6.02
C VAL A 115 -4.04 -11.12 4.61
N LYS A 116 -3.62 -10.01 4.00
CA LYS A 116 -3.99 -9.68 2.60
C LYS A 116 -3.46 -10.72 1.63
N HIS A 117 -2.19 -11.07 1.77
CA HIS A 117 -1.54 -12.06 0.92
C HIS A 117 -2.19 -13.44 1.03
N MET A 118 -2.51 -13.89 2.26
CA MET A 118 -3.26 -15.14 2.47
C MET A 118 -4.66 -15.09 1.85
N ALA A 119 -5.38 -13.97 1.98
CA ALA A 119 -6.71 -13.81 1.40
C ALA A 119 -6.68 -13.84 -0.14
N GLU A 120 -5.67 -13.20 -0.76
CA GLU A 120 -5.47 -13.23 -2.21
C GLU A 120 -5.16 -14.65 -2.70
N GLN A 121 -4.25 -15.35 -2.04
CA GLN A 121 -3.93 -16.75 -2.37
C GLN A 121 -5.15 -17.67 -2.26
N GLN A 122 -5.93 -17.52 -1.19
CA GLN A 122 -7.18 -18.29 -1.03
C GLN A 122 -8.21 -17.94 -2.10
N GLY A 123 -8.31 -16.66 -2.49
CA GLY A 123 -9.19 -16.22 -3.58
C GLY A 123 -8.80 -16.82 -4.93
N ILE A 124 -7.51 -16.82 -5.25
CA ILE A 124 -6.98 -17.44 -6.48
C ILE A 124 -7.25 -18.94 -6.51
N GLU A 125 -6.99 -19.64 -5.40
CA GLU A 125 -7.19 -21.10 -5.33
C GLU A 125 -8.67 -21.46 -5.45
N LYS A 126 -9.56 -20.74 -4.73
CA LYS A 126 -11.01 -20.92 -4.85
C LYS A 126 -11.49 -20.65 -6.27
N GLY A 127 -11.08 -19.53 -6.88
CA GLY A 127 -11.47 -19.18 -8.24
C GLY A 127 -11.01 -20.21 -9.28
N LYS A 128 -9.83 -20.81 -9.08
CA LYS A 128 -9.32 -21.88 -9.95
C LYS A 128 -10.14 -23.18 -9.81
N ILE A 129 -10.56 -23.52 -8.60
CA ILE A 129 -11.41 -24.70 -8.35
C ILE A 129 -12.81 -24.49 -8.93
N GLU A 130 -13.44 -23.35 -8.62
CA GLU A 130 -14.77 -22.99 -9.12
C GLU A 130 -14.77 -22.91 -10.65
N GLY A 131 -13.77 -22.28 -11.26
CA GLY A 131 -13.63 -22.21 -12.72
C GLY A 131 -13.54 -23.59 -13.39
N LYS A 132 -12.82 -24.54 -12.79
CA LYS A 132 -12.75 -25.92 -13.30
C LYS A 132 -14.09 -26.65 -13.20
N ILE A 133 -14.83 -26.45 -12.11
CA ILE A 133 -16.14 -27.07 -11.92
C ILE A 133 -17.14 -26.47 -12.92
N GLU A 134 -17.18 -25.15 -13.04
CA GLU A 134 -18.03 -24.46 -14.02
C GLU A 134 -17.71 -24.89 -15.46
N GLU A 135 -16.44 -25.05 -15.82
CA GLU A 135 -16.05 -25.50 -17.16
C GLU A 135 -16.59 -26.91 -17.44
N LYS A 136 -16.48 -27.83 -16.47
CA LYS A 136 -17.04 -29.18 -16.58
C LYS A 136 -18.56 -29.16 -16.73
N GLU A 137 -19.26 -28.33 -15.97
CA GLU A 137 -20.71 -28.20 -16.06
C GLU A 137 -21.15 -27.52 -17.37
N LYS A 138 -20.44 -26.49 -17.84
CA LYS A 138 -20.68 -25.87 -19.15
C LYS A 138 -20.46 -26.86 -20.29
N THR A 139 -19.45 -27.71 -20.17
CA THR A 139 -19.17 -28.77 -21.14
C THR A 139 -20.27 -29.84 -21.13
N ALA A 140 -20.70 -30.30 -19.95
CA ALA A 140 -21.82 -31.23 -19.80
C ALA A 140 -23.12 -30.67 -20.40
N ASN A 141 -23.45 -29.40 -20.10
CA ASN A 141 -24.60 -28.69 -20.67
C ASN A 141 -24.57 -28.67 -22.20
N LYS A 142 -23.42 -28.33 -22.80
CA LYS A 142 -23.27 -28.33 -24.27
C LYS A 142 -23.44 -29.73 -24.87
N LEU A 143 -22.91 -30.76 -24.22
CA LEU A 143 -23.04 -32.14 -24.70
C LEU A 143 -24.49 -32.65 -24.59
N LEU A 144 -25.19 -32.34 -23.48
CA LEU A 144 -26.62 -32.64 -23.31
C LEU A 144 -27.49 -31.94 -24.37
N ALA A 145 -27.21 -30.67 -24.66
CA ALA A 145 -27.93 -29.92 -25.69
C ALA A 145 -27.73 -30.49 -27.11
N ASN A 146 -26.62 -31.19 -27.35
CA ASN A 146 -26.34 -31.90 -28.60
C ASN A 146 -26.90 -33.34 -28.62
N GLY A 147 -27.63 -33.76 -27.58
CA GLY A 147 -28.26 -35.08 -27.53
C GLY A 147 -27.30 -36.25 -27.27
N MET A 148 -26.13 -35.99 -26.69
CA MET A 148 -25.17 -37.04 -26.33
C MET A 148 -25.67 -37.87 -25.15
N ASP A 149 -25.33 -39.16 -25.13
CA ASP A 149 -25.72 -40.08 -24.06
C ASP A 149 -25.01 -39.78 -22.72
N ILE A 150 -25.68 -40.09 -21.62
CA ILE A 150 -25.22 -39.77 -20.25
C ILE A 150 -23.91 -40.50 -19.95
N ASP A 151 -23.74 -41.77 -20.37
CA ASP A 151 -22.51 -42.53 -20.14
C ASP A 151 -21.30 -41.91 -20.86
N PHE A 152 -21.53 -41.32 -22.04
CA PHE A 152 -20.51 -40.61 -22.80
C PHE A 152 -20.12 -39.27 -22.15
N ILE A 153 -21.10 -38.54 -21.60
CA ILE A 153 -20.86 -37.26 -20.89
C ILE A 153 -20.09 -37.49 -19.59
N CYS A 154 -20.42 -38.55 -18.83
CA CYS A 154 -19.66 -38.98 -17.66
C CYS A 154 -18.18 -39.21 -18.01
N LYS A 155 -17.90 -39.92 -19.10
CA LYS A 155 -16.53 -40.22 -19.56
C LYS A 155 -15.73 -38.97 -19.92
N ILE A 156 -16.35 -37.97 -20.55
CA ILE A 156 -15.64 -36.74 -20.98
C ILE A 156 -15.45 -35.75 -19.82
N THR A 157 -16.48 -35.53 -19.01
CA THR A 157 -16.47 -34.47 -17.99
C THR A 157 -15.96 -34.96 -16.62
N GLY A 158 -15.97 -36.28 -16.41
CA GLY A 158 -15.66 -36.91 -15.13
C GLY A 158 -16.66 -36.57 -14.02
N LEU A 159 -17.85 -36.09 -14.38
CA LEU A 159 -18.95 -35.84 -13.44
C LEU A 159 -19.72 -37.15 -13.17
N SER A 160 -20.37 -37.25 -12.00
CA SER A 160 -21.26 -38.37 -11.69
C SER A 160 -22.54 -38.33 -12.53
N VAL A 161 -23.16 -39.49 -12.70
CA VAL A 161 -24.46 -39.62 -13.39
C VAL A 161 -25.51 -38.72 -12.73
N GLU A 162 -25.59 -38.75 -11.39
CA GLU A 162 -26.47 -37.91 -10.58
C GLU A 162 -26.30 -36.41 -10.89
N ARG A 163 -25.05 -35.93 -11.00
CA ARG A 163 -24.79 -34.51 -11.28
C ARG A 163 -25.19 -34.13 -12.70
N ILE A 164 -25.05 -35.03 -13.67
CA ILE A 164 -25.47 -34.80 -15.06
C ILE A 164 -27.00 -34.80 -15.17
N GLU A 165 -27.69 -35.65 -14.41
CA GLU A 165 -29.16 -35.65 -14.31
C GLU A 165 -29.69 -34.35 -13.70
N GLU A 166 -29.08 -33.86 -12.61
CA GLU A 166 -29.44 -32.55 -12.02
C GLU A 166 -29.25 -31.39 -13.00
N ILE A 167 -28.19 -31.44 -13.83
CA ILE A 167 -27.94 -30.42 -14.86
C ILE A 167 -29.01 -30.50 -15.96
N LYS A 168 -29.39 -31.73 -16.35
CA LYS A 168 -30.45 -31.98 -17.34
C LYS A 168 -31.81 -31.49 -16.85
N GLU A 169 -32.15 -31.73 -15.58
CA GLU A 169 -33.40 -31.23 -14.97
C GLU A 169 -33.43 -29.70 -14.93
N ARG A 170 -32.33 -29.05 -14.54
CA ARG A 170 -32.19 -27.58 -14.59
C ARG A 170 -32.35 -27.01 -16.00
N LEU A 171 -31.80 -27.70 -17.02
CA LEU A 171 -31.97 -27.30 -18.43
C LEU A 171 -33.43 -27.38 -18.88
N ILE A 172 -34.17 -28.41 -18.46
CA ILE A 172 -35.59 -28.60 -18.81
C ILE A 172 -36.44 -27.51 -18.14
N GLN A 173 -36.22 -27.23 -16.85
CA GLN A 173 -36.90 -26.14 -16.13
C GLN A 173 -36.63 -24.77 -16.76
N SER A 174 -35.38 -24.49 -17.18
CA SER A 174 -35.05 -23.21 -17.86
C SER A 174 -35.64 -23.04 -19.27
N ARG A 175 -36.21 -24.11 -19.85
CA ARG A 175 -36.89 -24.10 -21.15
C ARG A 175 -38.41 -24.01 -21.02
N GLU A 176 -38.96 -24.23 -19.82
CA GLU A 176 -40.39 -24.21 -19.54
C GLU A 176 -40.88 -22.88 -18.93
N ASP A 177 -39.96 -22.05 -18.43
CA ASP A 177 -40.15 -20.63 -18.06
C ASP A 177 -39.85 -19.67 -19.24
#